data_AF-A0A8S2S7Z4-F1
#
_entry.id   AF-A0A8S2S7Z4-F1
#
_cell.length_a   1.000
_cell.length_b   1.000
_cell.length_c   1.000
_cell.angle_alpha   90.00
_cell.angle_beta   90.00
_cell.angle_gamma   90.00
#
_symmetry.space_group_name_H-M   'P 1'
#
loop_
_entity.id
_entity.type
_entity.pdbx_description
1 polymer ?
#
loop_
_entity_poly.entity_id
_entity_poly.type
_entity_poly.pdbx_seq_one_letter_code
_entity_poly.pdbx_strand_id
1 'polypeptide(L)'
;LKWSSKTNSTLIVAGETGQKEPRANHLNEPQGIYVDSTTQTVYIADLIKHRVQKWAKHAKEGVTVAGSSDGDPGSYVKSLDRPYGLRVDEETKIVYVVDLLNNQFQRWKHDENEGD
;
A
#
# COMPACT_ATOMS: atom_id res chain seq x y z
N LEU A 1 -4.45 -3.02 14.98
CA LEU A 1 -4.64 -1.63 15.47
C LEU A 1 -5.00 -1.66 16.95
N LYS A 2 -4.28 -0.93 17.80
CA LYS A 2 -4.66 -0.75 19.20
C LYS A 2 -4.81 0.75 19.46
N TRP A 3 -6.04 1.20 19.62
CA TRP A 3 -6.30 2.50 20.23
C TRP A 3 -5.86 2.38 21.70
N SER A 4 -4.78 3.06 22.07
CA SER A 4 -4.39 3.16 23.48
C SER A 4 -5.25 4.25 24.10
N SER A 5 -6.24 3.87 24.91
CA SER A 5 -7.13 4.79 25.63
C SER A 5 -6.43 5.65 26.70
N LYS A 6 -5.09 5.68 26.71
CA LYS A 6 -4.29 6.42 27.70
C LYS A 6 -3.58 7.65 27.14
N THR A 7 -3.62 7.88 25.83
CA THR A 7 -3.12 9.12 25.24
C THR A 7 -4.03 9.51 24.08
N ASN A 8 -4.57 10.73 24.12
CA ASN A 8 -5.22 11.38 22.96
C ASN A 8 -4.17 11.73 21.88
N SER A 9 -3.25 10.82 21.60
CA SER A 9 -2.20 10.97 20.59
C SER A 9 -2.57 10.10 19.40
N THR A 10 -2.82 10.74 18.26
CA THR A 10 -2.92 10.04 16.98
C THR A 10 -1.62 9.27 16.75
N LEU A 11 -1.69 7.94 16.67
CA LEU A 11 -0.55 7.11 16.32
C LEU A 11 -0.51 6.98 14.80
N ILE A 12 0.55 7.50 14.18
CA ILE A 12 0.81 7.25 12.77
C ILE A 12 1.33 5.82 12.64
N VAL A 13 0.57 4.98 11.92
CA VAL A 13 0.89 3.56 11.70
C VAL A 13 1.46 3.29 10.30
N ALA A 14 1.33 4.25 9.38
CA ALA A 14 1.87 4.23 8.04
C ALA A 14 1.94 5.67 7.48
N GLY A 15 2.96 5.96 6.67
CA GLY A 15 3.29 7.30 6.18
C GLY A 15 4.15 8.12 7.16
N GLU A 16 4.94 9.06 6.66
CA GLU A 16 5.61 10.09 7.47
C GLU A 16 4.90 11.45 7.27
N THR A 17 4.85 12.26 8.33
CA THR A 17 4.37 13.66 8.24
C THR A 17 5.56 14.61 8.11
N GLY A 18 5.68 15.30 6.98
CA GLY A 18 6.69 16.35 6.78
C GLY A 18 7.11 16.52 5.33
N GLN A 19 7.32 17.77 4.91
CA GLN A 19 7.82 18.14 3.59
C GLN A 19 9.35 17.95 3.55
N LYS A 20 9.86 16.73 3.29
CA LYS A 20 11.22 16.54 2.78
C LYS A 20 11.30 15.34 1.84
N GLU A 21 11.41 15.64 0.55
CA GLU A 21 11.86 14.78 -0.54
C GLU A 21 10.95 13.58 -0.91
N PRO A 22 11.00 13.07 -2.16
CA PRO A 22 10.18 11.94 -2.58
C PRO A 22 10.78 10.66 -2.00
N ARG A 23 10.56 10.41 -0.72
CA ARG A 23 10.91 9.13 -0.10
C ARG A 23 9.83 8.11 -0.43
N ALA A 24 10.22 6.86 -0.66
CA ALA A 24 9.32 5.73 -0.89
C ALA A 24 8.23 5.59 0.20
N ASN A 25 8.42 6.22 1.36
CA ASN A 25 7.56 6.10 2.55
C ASN A 25 6.46 7.15 2.67
N HIS A 26 6.38 8.14 1.77
CA HIS A 26 5.28 9.10 1.77
C HIS A 26 4.07 8.55 1.01
N LEU A 27 2.91 8.62 1.66
CA LEU A 27 1.60 8.36 1.05
C LEU A 27 1.05 9.65 0.43
N ASN A 28 0.39 9.54 -0.71
CA ASN A 28 -0.25 10.67 -1.39
C ASN A 28 -1.70 10.32 -1.78
N GLU A 29 -2.65 10.98 -1.10
CA GLU A 29 -4.09 10.70 -1.17
C GLU A 29 -4.46 9.22 -0.97
N PRO A 30 -4.02 8.54 0.11
CA PRO A 30 -4.34 7.13 0.33
C PRO A 30 -5.86 6.90 0.43
N GLN A 31 -6.40 5.93 -0.31
CA GLN A 31 -7.85 5.69 -0.40
C GLN A 31 -8.31 4.39 0.24
N GLY A 32 -7.58 3.30 0.00
CA GLY A 32 -7.93 1.96 0.46
C GLY A 32 -7.00 1.47 1.55
N ILE A 33 -7.55 0.71 2.51
CA ILE A 33 -6.77 0.07 3.58
C ILE A 33 -7.22 -1.36 3.79
N TYR A 34 -6.25 -2.25 4.01
CA TYR A 34 -6.45 -3.57 4.59
C TYR A 34 -5.53 -3.74 5.80
N VAL A 35 -6.05 -4.40 6.84
CA VAL A 35 -5.29 -4.67 8.07
C VAL A 35 -5.40 -6.15 8.36
N ASP A 36 -4.27 -6.85 8.35
CA ASP A 36 -4.20 -8.17 8.95
C ASP A 36 -4.17 -8.01 10.47
N SER A 37 -5.23 -8.42 11.15
CA SER A 37 -5.34 -8.31 12.62
C SER A 37 -4.35 -9.21 13.37
N THR A 38 -3.90 -10.30 12.74
CA THR A 38 -2.99 -11.29 13.33
C THR A 38 -1.57 -10.75 13.37
N THR A 39 -1.03 -10.35 12.22
CA THR A 39 0.32 -9.79 12.12
C THR A 39 0.37 -8.30 12.45
N GLN A 40 -0.77 -7.61 12.40
CA GLN A 40 -0.90 -6.15 12.45
C GLN A 40 -0.20 -5.44 11.27
N THR A 41 -0.07 -6.14 10.14
CA THR A 41 0.39 -5.58 8.87
C THR A 41 -0.72 -4.73 8.23
N VAL A 42 -0.34 -3.60 7.67
CA VAL A 42 -1.26 -2.66 7.00
C VAL A 42 -0.88 -2.57 5.52
N TYR A 43 -1.88 -2.64 4.65
CA TYR A 43 -1.74 -2.42 3.21
C TYR A 43 -2.55 -1.21 2.82
N ILE A 44 -1.98 -0.34 1.98
CA ILE A 44 -2.58 0.94 1.62
C ILE A 44 -2.51 1.13 0.12
N ALA A 45 -3.65 1.47 -0.50
CA ALA A 45 -3.70 1.96 -1.87
C ALA A 45 -3.29 3.44 -1.89
N ASP A 46 -2.10 3.69 -2.42
CA ASP A 46 -1.47 5.01 -2.50
C ASP A 46 -1.79 5.61 -3.87
N LEU A 47 -2.93 6.31 -3.93
CA LEU A 47 -3.63 6.63 -5.18
C LEU A 47 -2.77 7.44 -6.14
N ILE A 48 -2.19 8.56 -5.69
CA ILE A 48 -1.39 9.43 -6.56
C ILE A 48 -0.01 8.84 -6.84
N LYS A 49 0.44 7.86 -6.05
CA LYS A 49 1.69 7.14 -6.29
C LYS A 49 1.51 5.87 -7.11
N HIS A 50 0.30 5.56 -7.58
CA HIS A 50 0.07 4.45 -8.51
C HIS A 50 0.56 3.09 -7.97
N ARG A 51 0.41 2.85 -6.66
CA ARG A 51 0.97 1.67 -5.99
C ARG A 51 0.17 1.21 -4.78
N VAL A 52 0.45 -0.01 -4.32
CA VAL A 52 0.05 -0.51 -3.00
C VAL A 52 1.28 -0.67 -2.13
N GLN A 53 1.21 -0.11 -0.93
CA GLN A 53 2.28 -0.16 0.07
C GLN A 53 1.90 -1.06 1.24
N LYS A 54 2.84 -1.92 1.67
CA LYS A 54 2.75 -2.80 2.84
C LYS A 54 3.61 -2.26 3.98
N TRP A 55 3.01 -2.07 5.15
CA TRP A 55 3.70 -1.75 6.40
C TRP A 55 3.52 -2.88 7.40
N ALA A 56 4.62 -3.59 7.69
CA ALA A 56 4.65 -4.53 8.80
C ALA A 56 4.53 -3.79 10.14
N LYS A 57 4.06 -4.50 11.16
CA LYS A 57 3.98 -3.95 12.53
C LYS A 57 5.34 -3.41 12.98
N HIS A 58 5.37 -2.16 13.43
CA HIS A 58 6.58 -1.44 13.86
C HIS A 58 7.60 -1.13 12.75
N ALA A 59 7.28 -1.38 11.48
CA ALA A 59 8.13 -0.96 10.37
C ALA A 59 8.24 0.57 10.33
N LYS A 60 9.45 1.07 10.04
CA LYS A 60 9.69 2.51 9.83
C LYS A 60 9.32 2.95 8.41
N GLU A 61 9.25 1.98 7.50
CA GLU A 61 9.08 2.21 6.08
C GLU A 61 8.14 1.18 5.44
N GLY A 62 7.55 1.57 4.32
CA GLY A 62 6.59 0.74 3.58
C GLY A 62 7.26 0.13 2.36
N VAL A 63 6.88 -1.11 2.05
CA VAL A 63 7.36 -1.82 0.87
C VAL A 63 6.29 -1.78 -0.21
N THR A 64 6.67 -1.43 -1.44
CA THR A 64 5.74 -1.50 -2.58
C THR A 64 5.52 -2.95 -2.94
N VAL A 65 4.25 -3.38 -2.95
CA VAL A 65 3.86 -4.77 -3.23
C VAL A 65 2.99 -4.93 -4.48
N ALA A 66 2.53 -3.82 -5.06
CA ALA A 66 1.86 -3.80 -6.36
C ALA A 66 2.01 -2.42 -7.02
N GLY A 67 2.04 -2.37 -8.34
CA GLY A 67 2.24 -1.15 -9.13
C GLY A 67 3.73 -0.75 -9.26
N SER A 68 3.97 0.52 -9.58
CA SER A 68 5.33 1.04 -9.84
C SER A 68 6.02 1.48 -8.55
N SER A 69 7.28 1.08 -8.35
CA SER A 69 8.13 1.60 -7.26
C SER A 69 8.45 3.08 -7.43
N ASP A 70 8.44 3.55 -8.68
CA ASP A 70 8.92 4.89 -9.06
C ASP A 70 7.76 5.89 -9.22
N GLY A 71 6.51 5.41 -9.10
CA GLY A 71 5.30 6.23 -9.23
C GLY A 71 5.02 6.71 -10.65
N ASP A 72 5.78 6.24 -11.65
CA ASP A 72 5.53 6.51 -13.06
C ASP A 72 4.59 5.45 -13.65
N PRO A 73 3.41 5.82 -14.18
CA PRO A 73 2.51 4.90 -14.90
C PRO A 73 3.04 4.51 -16.30
N GLY A 74 4.14 5.13 -16.77
CA GLY A 74 4.59 5.15 -18.17
C GLY A 74 5.19 3.87 -18.76
N SER A 75 5.16 2.70 -18.10
CA SER A 75 5.74 1.50 -18.70
C SER A 75 5.20 0.14 -18.21
N TYR A 76 4.60 -0.57 -19.18
CA TYR A 76 4.42 -2.02 -19.32
C TYR A 76 3.51 -2.78 -18.34
N VAL A 77 2.31 -3.14 -18.82
CA VAL A 77 1.49 -4.37 -18.58
C VAL A 77 1.16 -4.74 -17.12
N LYS A 78 1.75 -4.04 -16.16
CA LYS A 78 1.74 -4.29 -14.72
C LYS A 78 1.80 -2.96 -13.94
N SER A 79 1.41 -1.83 -14.53
CA SER A 79 1.24 -0.59 -13.75
C SER A 79 -0.20 -0.50 -13.21
N LEU A 80 -0.36 0.09 -12.03
CA LEU A 80 -1.66 0.52 -11.50
C LEU A 80 -1.88 1.98 -11.90
N ASP A 81 -3.13 2.37 -12.15
CA ASP A 81 -3.53 3.76 -12.35
C ASP A 81 -4.60 4.19 -11.34
N ARG A 82 -4.15 4.96 -10.34
CA ARG A 82 -4.95 5.44 -9.21
C ARG A 82 -5.69 4.31 -8.48
N PRO A 83 -4.95 3.38 -7.85
CA PRO A 83 -5.58 2.29 -7.11
C PRO A 83 -6.47 2.84 -6.00
N TYR A 84 -7.67 2.27 -5.85
CA TYR A 84 -8.67 2.79 -4.92
C TYR A 84 -8.95 1.82 -3.77
N GLY A 85 -9.65 0.72 -4.07
CA GLY A 85 -9.94 -0.35 -3.11
C GLY A 85 -8.93 -1.49 -3.22
N LEU A 86 -8.67 -2.18 -2.10
CA LEU A 86 -7.83 -3.37 -2.10
C LEU A 86 -8.35 -4.45 -1.13
N ARG A 87 -8.00 -5.70 -1.41
CA ARG A 87 -8.18 -6.84 -0.50
C ARG A 87 -6.95 -7.71 -0.54
N VAL A 88 -6.55 -8.28 0.59
CA VAL A 88 -5.40 -9.17 0.66
C VAL A 88 -5.88 -10.55 1.10
N ASP A 89 -5.37 -11.57 0.40
CA ASP A 89 -5.39 -12.96 0.82
C ASP A 89 -4.00 -13.29 1.37
N GLU A 90 -3.88 -13.30 2.69
CA GLU A 90 -2.63 -13.57 3.39
C GLU A 90 -2.23 -15.05 3.38
N GLU A 91 -3.12 -15.97 3.00
CA GLU A 91 -2.80 -17.39 2.85
C GLU A 91 -2.10 -17.61 1.50
N THR A 92 -2.67 -17.05 0.42
CA THR A 92 -2.11 -17.19 -0.93
C THR A 92 -1.10 -16.10 -1.29
N LYS A 93 -0.90 -15.11 -0.41
CA LYS A 93 -0.07 -13.93 -0.63
C LYS A 93 -0.47 -13.10 -1.84
N ILE A 94 -1.78 -12.97 -2.09
CA ILE A 94 -2.32 -12.20 -3.23
C ILE A 94 -2.96 -10.90 -2.73
N VAL A 95 -2.56 -9.78 -3.32
CA VAL A 95 -3.27 -8.50 -3.24
C VAL A 95 -4.14 -8.33 -4.47
N TYR A 96 -5.41 -8.09 -4.23
CA TYR A 96 -6.41 -7.71 -5.20
C TYR A 96 -6.61 -6.20 -5.15
N VAL A 97 -6.57 -5.52 -6.29
CA VAL A 97 -6.60 -4.05 -6.37
C VAL A 97 -7.62 -3.61 -7.40
N VAL A 98 -8.48 -2.68 -7.00
CA VAL A 98 -9.33 -1.91 -7.92
C VAL A 98 -8.45 -0.86 -8.59
N ASP A 99 -8.20 -1.06 -9.87
CA ASP A 99 -7.36 -0.21 -10.69
C ASP A 99 -8.26 0.80 -11.44
N LEU A 100 -8.50 1.93 -10.78
CA LEU A 100 -9.63 2.81 -11.03
C LEU A 100 -9.63 3.39 -12.44
N LEU A 101 -8.53 4.01 -12.86
CA LEU A 101 -8.51 4.72 -14.15
C LEU A 101 -8.24 3.79 -15.33
N ASN A 102 -7.64 2.63 -15.08
CA ASN A 102 -7.55 1.57 -16.08
C ASN A 102 -8.87 0.80 -16.26
N ASN A 103 -9.91 1.08 -15.46
CA ASN A 103 -11.18 0.36 -15.44
C ASN A 103 -11.01 -1.16 -15.27
N GLN A 104 -10.05 -1.56 -14.45
CA GLN A 104 -9.62 -2.95 -14.29
C GLN A 104 -9.62 -3.37 -12.83
N PHE A 105 -9.53 -4.67 -12.64
CA PHE A 105 -9.23 -5.28 -11.35
C PHE A 105 -8.03 -6.19 -11.54
N GLN A 106 -6.94 -5.88 -10.83
CA GLN A 106 -5.67 -6.59 -10.96
C GLN A 106 -5.37 -7.38 -9.69
N ARG A 107 -4.62 -8.48 -9.84
CA ARG A 107 -4.10 -9.26 -8.72
C ARG A 107 -2.59 -9.37 -8.78
N TRP A 108 -1.96 -9.38 -7.61
CA TRP A 108 -0.52 -9.28 -7.44
C TRP A 108 -0.06 -10.24 -6.34
N LYS A 109 0.98 -11.05 -6.58
CA LYS A 109 1.65 -11.77 -5.49
C LYS A 109 2.51 -10.77 -4.70
N HIS A 110 2.39 -10.73 -3.38
CA HIS A 110 3.05 -9.72 -2.53
C HIS A 110 4.19 -10.22 -1.67
N ASP A 111 4.48 -11.53 -1.70
CA ASP A 111 5.61 -12.15 -1.03
C ASP A 111 6.30 -13.07 -2.03
N GLU A 112 7.09 -12.51 -2.94
CA GLU A 112 8.25 -13.12 -3.59
C GLU A 112 8.81 -12.11 -4.61
N ASN A 113 10.13 -12.00 -4.65
CA ASN A 113 10.82 -11.24 -5.69
C ASN A 113 10.40 -11.79 -7.06
N GLU A 114 9.92 -10.89 -7.93
CA GLU A 114 9.73 -11.05 -9.37
C GLU A 114 8.53 -11.88 -9.89
N GLY A 115 7.76 -11.24 -10.76
CA GLY A 115 7.44 -11.72 -12.11
C GLY A 115 6.77 -13.10 -12.30
N ASP A 116 5.47 -13.08 -12.59
CA ASP A 116 4.88 -13.85 -13.69
C ASP A 116 4.08 -12.88 -14.56
#